data_AF-A0A9P0JMI8-F1
#
_entry.id   AF-A0A9P0JMI8-F1
#
_cell.length_a   1.000
_cell.length_b   1.000
_cell.length_c   1.000
_cell.angle_alpha   90.00
_cell.angle_beta   90.00
_cell.angle_gamma   90.00
#
_symmetry.space_group_name_H-M   'P 1'
#
loop_
_entity.id
_entity.type
_entity.pdbx_description
1 polymer ?
#
loop_
_entity_poly.entity_id
_entity_poly.type
_entity_poly.pdbx_seq_one_letter_code
_entity_poly.pdbx_strand_id
1 'polypeptide(L)'
;MKMLSVMLRTLYYTGYCFALFITPWVLYFVFWKKDVASTRCSEKDIVYPIKYIVAKRKIKYYQKKWHKYINRLGNDVETNILIPHVHHVNMHHFYGADQNGNCLSLKFAIGVDNIVEIFLCIRLENGCTYVFPEKNHIVETNITKQQWKAKGLEIETLEPFRRLRITFNGLLQNASSQQNEHVIFKFIFNSAASPRFIPQDVDASQLASSLAQEYWRDGSWANLLEHQIGFDQFGALKGLVKIGNDSTEYYLNLPCCRKKDFGIGDRFIVNRALKILIVDEYGNLIHLILKSFEEGCSQVNHGTVYTSDYKLLTLKGIDIRLVDIAPDKVFPEMMTVHVQTEKRVFKCIIHLNKKRMTTGAIDRKYGYEIFNVPAECDVNCFQGKGIVEFWYKKKGSTFYIPLPRLHEKEVSPLPNDLIVDMQSDHAKVLSMTGGKGNSLALLTSLNSQMFSVPEGFIVTVNSYKKQLAKYPELRKAISSIDDICCGKSEGVLENVCKRSVELFKSSKLAEEIEEAIKNQLKIYDSDMKSGWAVRSSAIREDSEELSAAGQNETFLGCQTVEQILDSVLACWGSLFTYQSVKYRW
;
A
#
# COMPACT_ATOMS: atom_id res chain seq x y z
N MET A 1 -67.24 -11.62 25.89
CA MET A 1 -66.57 -10.81 24.84
C MET A 1 -66.27 -9.37 25.25
N LYS A 2 -67.27 -8.53 25.64
CA LYS A 2 -67.01 -7.11 26.01
C LYS A 2 -66.03 -6.94 27.19
N MET A 3 -66.13 -7.79 28.22
CA MET A 3 -65.25 -7.72 29.40
C MET A 3 -63.78 -8.07 29.08
N LEU A 4 -63.54 -9.02 28.17
CA LEU A 4 -62.21 -9.41 27.70
C LEU A 4 -61.56 -8.27 26.88
N SER A 5 -62.36 -7.57 26.06
CA SER A 5 -61.94 -6.41 25.28
C SER A 5 -61.55 -5.22 26.18
N VAL A 6 -62.27 -5.01 27.28
CA VAL A 6 -61.93 -3.98 28.26
C VAL A 6 -60.63 -4.36 28.96
N MET A 7 -60.48 -5.59 29.47
CA MET A 7 -59.24 -6.06 30.10
C MET A 7 -58.01 -5.93 29.19
N LEU A 8 -58.13 -6.29 27.91
CA LEU A 8 -57.06 -6.16 26.92
C LEU A 8 -56.70 -4.70 26.65
N ARG A 9 -57.69 -3.79 26.58
CA ARG A 9 -57.43 -2.35 26.48
C ARG A 9 -56.79 -1.82 27.75
N THR A 10 -57.23 -2.24 28.93
CA THR A 10 -56.63 -1.80 30.20
C THR A 10 -55.19 -2.32 30.34
N LEU A 11 -54.89 -3.56 29.94
CA LEU A 11 -53.54 -4.11 29.85
C LEU A 11 -52.67 -3.37 28.83
N TYR A 12 -53.24 -2.99 27.68
CA TYR A 12 -52.54 -2.20 26.66
C TYR A 12 -52.24 -0.79 27.13
N TYR A 13 -53.21 -0.09 27.73
CA TYR A 13 -53.03 1.26 28.29
C TYR A 13 -52.12 1.26 29.52
N THR A 14 -52.25 0.29 30.42
CA THR A 14 -51.32 0.15 31.56
C THR A 14 -49.93 -0.18 31.08
N GLY A 15 -49.75 -1.08 30.11
CA GLY A 15 -48.46 -1.35 29.47
C GLY A 15 -47.86 -0.15 28.73
N TYR A 16 -48.69 0.67 28.07
CA TYR A 16 -48.28 1.89 27.38
C TYR A 16 -47.88 2.99 28.37
N CYS A 17 -48.64 3.18 29.46
CA CYS A 17 -48.29 4.08 30.55
C CYS A 17 -47.03 3.59 31.30
N PHE A 18 -46.90 2.29 31.55
CA PHE A 18 -45.68 1.70 32.11
C PHE A 18 -44.47 1.96 31.19
N ALA A 19 -44.64 1.80 29.88
CA ALA A 19 -43.59 2.11 28.90
C ALA A 19 -43.24 3.61 28.92
N LEU A 20 -44.22 4.52 28.98
CA LEU A 20 -43.98 5.96 29.05
C LEU A 20 -43.27 6.42 30.34
N PHE A 21 -43.48 5.73 31.47
CA PHE A 21 -42.79 6.04 32.72
C PHE A 21 -41.44 5.33 32.83
N ILE A 22 -41.30 4.11 32.32
CA ILE A 22 -40.06 3.32 32.43
C ILE A 22 -39.07 3.71 31.35
N THR A 23 -39.49 4.05 30.13
CA THR A 23 -38.54 4.36 29.04
C THR A 23 -37.65 5.56 29.33
N PRO A 24 -38.11 6.70 29.91
CA PRO A 24 -37.23 7.80 30.28
C PRO A 24 -36.26 7.41 31.40
N TRP A 25 -36.71 6.60 32.37
CA TRP A 25 -35.87 6.11 33.46
C TRP A 25 -34.85 5.06 32.98
N VAL A 26 -35.22 4.16 32.08
CA VAL A 26 -34.30 3.17 31.47
C VAL A 26 -33.30 3.89 30.57
N LEU A 27 -33.73 4.86 29.77
CA LEU A 27 -32.82 5.71 29.00
C LEU A 27 -31.90 6.49 29.94
N TYR A 28 -32.44 7.09 30.99
CA TYR A 28 -31.65 7.74 32.03
C TYR A 28 -30.62 6.76 32.59
N PHE A 29 -30.99 5.61 33.16
CA PHE A 29 -30.05 4.63 33.71
C PHE A 29 -29.05 4.06 32.70
N VAL A 30 -29.41 3.92 31.43
CA VAL A 30 -28.51 3.48 30.35
C VAL A 30 -27.46 4.54 30.02
N PHE A 31 -27.82 5.82 30.11
CA PHE A 31 -26.95 6.96 29.79
C PHE A 31 -26.44 7.72 31.04
N TRP A 32 -26.84 7.34 32.26
CA TRP A 32 -26.57 8.09 33.49
C TRP A 32 -25.19 7.77 34.06
N LYS A 33 -24.47 8.84 34.37
CA LYS A 33 -23.09 8.82 34.88
C LYS A 33 -23.09 8.41 36.35
N LYS A 34 -22.42 7.30 36.68
CA LYS A 34 -22.00 7.02 38.06
C LYS A 34 -20.68 7.77 38.30
N ASP A 35 -20.61 8.60 39.34
CA ASP A 35 -19.37 9.33 39.65
C ASP A 35 -18.28 8.40 40.21
N VAL A 36 -17.08 8.60 39.65
CA VAL A 36 -15.72 8.41 40.18
C VAL A 36 -15.38 7.07 40.86
N ALA A 37 -14.94 6.10 40.05
CA ALA A 37 -13.76 5.23 40.30
C ALA A 37 -13.65 4.10 39.25
N SER A 38 -14.78 3.61 38.72
CA SER A 38 -14.80 2.53 37.73
C SER A 38 -15.24 3.04 36.36
N THR A 39 -14.35 3.00 35.37
CA THR A 39 -14.61 3.39 33.97
C THR A 39 -15.46 2.39 33.19
N ARG A 40 -15.91 1.29 33.81
CA ARG A 40 -16.64 0.18 33.17
C ARG A 40 -17.92 -0.21 33.90
N CYS A 41 -18.89 -0.67 33.11
CA CYS A 41 -20.08 -1.38 33.56
C CYS A 41 -19.73 -2.87 33.73
N SER A 42 -19.85 -3.40 34.93
CA SER A 42 -19.64 -4.80 35.25
C SER A 42 -20.82 -5.66 34.75
N GLU A 43 -20.60 -6.94 34.46
CA GLU A 43 -21.68 -7.89 34.15
C GLU A 43 -22.69 -8.02 35.30
N LYS A 44 -22.28 -7.64 36.52
CA LYS A 44 -23.13 -7.61 37.72
C LYS A 44 -24.00 -6.36 37.81
N ASP A 45 -23.80 -5.36 36.96
CA ASP A 45 -24.60 -4.14 36.96
C ASP A 45 -25.97 -4.39 36.30
N ILE A 46 -27.03 -3.85 36.91
CA ILE A 46 -28.41 -4.00 36.44
C ILE A 46 -28.61 -3.50 35.00
N VAL A 47 -27.79 -2.53 34.57
CA VAL A 47 -27.86 -1.90 33.25
C VAL A 47 -27.17 -2.73 32.16
N TYR A 48 -26.21 -3.60 32.53
CA TYR A 48 -25.41 -4.37 31.57
C TYR A 48 -26.27 -5.27 30.65
N PRO A 49 -27.24 -6.07 31.13
CA PRO A 49 -28.08 -6.90 30.27
C PRO A 49 -28.85 -6.10 29.22
N ILE A 50 -29.36 -4.91 29.59
CA ILE A 50 -30.09 -4.02 28.68
C ILE A 50 -29.14 -3.53 27.58
N LYS A 51 -27.96 -3.02 27.97
CA LYS A 51 -26.93 -2.56 27.02
C LYS A 51 -26.47 -3.67 26.10
N TYR A 52 -26.23 -4.86 26.63
CA TYR A 52 -25.85 -6.03 25.85
C TYR A 52 -26.88 -6.38 24.78
N ILE A 53 -28.18 -6.41 25.11
CA ILE A 53 -29.25 -6.70 24.15
C ILE A 53 -29.31 -5.62 23.06
N VAL A 54 -29.22 -4.34 23.44
CA VAL A 54 -29.25 -3.20 22.51
C VAL A 54 -28.04 -3.22 21.57
N ALA A 55 -26.83 -3.39 22.12
CA ALA A 55 -25.59 -3.50 21.35
C ALA A 55 -25.63 -4.69 20.39
N LYS A 56 -26.05 -5.88 20.85
CA LYS A 56 -26.14 -7.09 20.03
C LYS A 56 -27.10 -6.94 18.86
N ARG A 57 -28.24 -6.28 19.05
CA ARG A 57 -29.19 -5.98 17.96
C ARG A 57 -28.57 -5.05 16.92
N LYS A 58 -27.90 -3.97 17.37
CA LYS A 58 -27.23 -3.02 16.49
C LYS A 58 -26.08 -3.66 15.71
N ILE A 59 -25.25 -4.48 16.36
CA ILE A 59 -24.16 -5.24 15.72
C ILE A 59 -24.71 -6.20 14.68
N LYS A 60 -25.74 -7.00 14.97
CA LYS A 60 -26.34 -7.91 13.99
C LYS A 60 -26.89 -7.17 12.77
N TYR A 61 -27.51 -6.01 12.98
CA TYR A 61 -27.95 -5.15 11.89
C TYR A 61 -26.76 -4.67 11.03
N TYR A 62 -25.70 -4.20 11.67
CA TYR A 62 -24.46 -3.75 11.01
C TYR A 62 -23.77 -4.88 10.23
N GLN A 63 -23.64 -6.06 10.82
CA GLN A 63 -23.11 -7.26 10.16
C GLN A 63 -23.94 -7.64 8.93
N LYS A 64 -25.27 -7.62 9.03
CA LYS A 64 -26.17 -7.93 7.89
C LYS A 64 -26.03 -6.89 6.76
N LYS A 65 -25.86 -5.61 7.10
CA LYS A 65 -25.62 -4.53 6.12
C LYS A 65 -24.32 -4.78 5.36
N TRP A 66 -23.23 -5.07 6.07
CA TRP A 66 -21.93 -5.34 5.46
C TRP A 66 -21.88 -6.64 4.68
N HIS A 67 -22.54 -7.70 5.16
CA HIS A 67 -22.65 -8.96 4.42
C HIS A 67 -23.25 -8.75 3.02
N LYS A 68 -24.34 -7.97 2.92
CA LYS A 68 -24.93 -7.62 1.63
C LYS A 68 -23.98 -6.80 0.74
N TYR A 69 -23.24 -5.87 1.34
CA TYR A 69 -22.30 -5.01 0.61
C TYR A 69 -21.11 -5.81 0.04
N ILE A 70 -20.48 -6.65 0.86
CA ILE A 70 -19.36 -7.52 0.47
C ILE A 70 -19.80 -8.53 -0.59
N ASN A 71 -20.97 -9.17 -0.41
CA ASN A 71 -21.50 -10.09 -1.43
C ASN A 71 -21.76 -9.42 -2.78
N ARG A 72 -22.13 -8.13 -2.78
CA ARG A 72 -22.34 -7.35 -4.02
C ARG A 72 -21.01 -7.06 -4.73
N LEU A 73 -19.94 -6.82 -3.98
CA LEU A 73 -18.62 -6.56 -4.54
C LEU A 73 -17.91 -7.84 -4.99
N GLY A 74 -18.16 -8.98 -4.35
CA GLY A 74 -17.54 -10.26 -4.71
C GLY A 74 -16.01 -10.19 -4.66
N ASN A 75 -15.33 -10.54 -5.75
CA ASN A 75 -13.87 -10.51 -5.82
C ASN A 75 -13.30 -9.08 -5.89
N ASP A 76 -14.11 -8.11 -6.28
CA ASP A 76 -13.66 -6.71 -6.38
C ASP A 76 -13.32 -6.11 -5.01
N VAL A 77 -13.74 -6.74 -3.91
CA VAL A 77 -13.33 -6.34 -2.55
C VAL A 77 -11.81 -6.37 -2.38
N GLU A 78 -11.09 -7.21 -3.13
CA GLU A 78 -9.64 -7.29 -3.03
C GLU A 78 -8.92 -6.20 -3.83
N THR A 79 -9.51 -5.74 -4.94
CA THR A 79 -8.86 -4.87 -5.94
C THR A 79 -9.44 -3.45 -5.96
N ASN A 80 -10.75 -3.30 -5.83
CA ASN A 80 -11.49 -2.05 -5.97
C ASN A 80 -12.21 -1.70 -4.68
N ILE A 81 -11.57 -0.84 -3.88
CA ILE A 81 -12.20 -0.34 -2.68
C ILE A 81 -12.33 1.18 -2.77
N LEU A 82 -13.59 1.63 -2.79
CA LEU A 82 -13.94 3.03 -2.66
C LEU A 82 -13.49 3.52 -1.29
N ILE A 83 -12.51 4.42 -1.29
CA ILE A 83 -11.98 5.08 -0.11
C ILE A 83 -12.72 6.42 0.03
N PRO A 84 -13.83 6.50 0.79
CA PRO A 84 -14.74 7.64 0.71
C PRO A 84 -14.34 8.80 1.62
N HIS A 85 -13.35 8.62 2.50
CA HIS A 85 -13.02 9.57 3.55
C HIS A 85 -11.51 9.69 3.76
N VAL A 86 -11.02 10.88 4.10
CA VAL A 86 -9.58 11.22 4.21
C VAL A 86 -8.80 10.37 5.22
N HIS A 87 -9.49 9.72 6.16
CA HIS A 87 -8.90 8.85 7.19
C HIS A 87 -8.91 7.36 6.84
N HIS A 88 -9.50 6.98 5.71
CA HIS A 88 -9.44 5.59 5.27
C HIS A 88 -8.06 5.25 4.72
N VAL A 89 -7.67 3.99 4.91
CA VAL A 89 -6.43 3.42 4.41
C VAL A 89 -6.74 2.09 3.75
N ASN A 90 -6.05 1.76 2.66
CA ASN A 90 -6.02 0.42 2.10
C ASN A 90 -4.73 -0.24 2.56
N MET A 91 -4.81 -1.32 3.34
CA MET A 91 -3.66 -1.91 4.00
C MET A 91 -3.59 -3.42 3.77
N HIS A 92 -2.39 -3.90 3.46
CA HIS A 92 -1.98 -5.28 3.66
C HIS A 92 -1.08 -5.41 4.87
N HIS A 93 -1.34 -6.41 5.72
CA HIS A 93 -0.44 -6.79 6.79
C HIS A 93 -0.26 -8.31 6.79
N PHE A 94 0.97 -8.78 6.71
CA PHE A 94 1.34 -10.18 6.79
C PHE A 94 2.10 -10.44 8.09
N TYR A 95 1.64 -11.43 8.83
CA TYR A 95 2.31 -12.00 9.99
C TYR A 95 2.65 -13.44 9.68
N GLY A 96 3.92 -13.83 9.66
CA GLY A 96 4.33 -15.20 9.39
C GLY A 96 5.48 -15.64 10.29
N ALA A 97 5.40 -16.85 10.81
CA ALA A 97 6.45 -17.44 11.65
C ALA A 97 6.54 -18.94 11.38
N ASP A 98 7.74 -19.50 11.47
CA ASP A 98 7.97 -20.94 11.42
C ASP A 98 8.56 -21.48 12.74
N GLN A 99 8.74 -22.80 12.82
CA GLN A 99 9.28 -23.46 14.00
C GLN A 99 10.80 -23.25 14.18
N ASN A 100 11.51 -22.94 13.09
CA ASN A 100 12.95 -22.64 13.12
C ASN A 100 13.24 -21.25 13.72
N GLY A 101 12.21 -20.43 13.91
CA GLY A 101 12.34 -19.08 14.44
C GLY A 101 12.53 -18.00 13.37
N ASN A 102 12.35 -18.36 12.09
CA ASN A 102 12.22 -17.37 11.02
C ASN A 102 10.86 -16.68 11.17
N CYS A 103 10.83 -15.37 10.93
CA CYS A 103 9.56 -14.64 10.94
C CYS A 103 9.56 -13.45 10.00
N LEU A 104 8.35 -13.07 9.57
CA LEU A 104 8.07 -11.87 8.79
C LEU A 104 6.91 -11.11 9.44
N SER A 105 7.12 -9.84 9.73
CA SER A 105 6.05 -8.86 9.91
C SER A 105 6.16 -7.80 8.82
N LEU A 106 5.16 -7.73 7.95
CA LEU A 106 5.13 -6.80 6.82
C LEU A 106 3.80 -6.06 6.80
N LYS A 107 3.83 -4.75 7.02
CA LYS A 107 2.69 -3.85 6.81
C LYS A 107 2.96 -2.99 5.59
N PHE A 108 1.98 -2.88 4.70
CA PHE A 108 1.94 -1.94 3.59
C PHE A 108 0.57 -1.26 3.63
N ALA A 109 0.51 0.04 3.93
CA ALA A 109 -0.73 0.81 3.94
C ALA A 109 -0.66 2.00 2.97
N ILE A 110 -1.74 2.26 2.26
CA ILE A 110 -1.90 3.38 1.33
C ILE A 110 -3.07 4.23 1.84
N GLY A 111 -2.80 5.48 2.24
CA GLY A 111 -3.82 6.44 2.67
C GLY A 111 -4.37 7.31 1.54
N VAL A 112 -5.50 8.00 1.79
CA VAL A 112 -6.11 8.98 0.84
C VAL A 112 -5.23 10.20 0.60
N ASP A 113 -4.38 10.52 1.57
CA ASP A 113 -3.34 11.54 1.51
C ASP A 113 -2.15 11.17 0.61
N ASN A 114 -2.25 10.08 -0.18
CA ASN A 114 -1.16 9.47 -0.95
C ASN A 114 0.06 9.14 -0.09
N ILE A 115 -0.12 9.00 1.22
CA ILE A 115 0.91 8.60 2.15
C ILE A 115 0.92 7.08 2.19
N VAL A 116 2.09 6.53 1.89
CA VAL A 116 2.35 5.10 1.98
C VAL A 116 3.10 4.84 3.28
N GLU A 117 2.65 3.87 4.05
CA GLU A 117 3.33 3.40 5.25
C GLU A 117 3.79 1.97 5.03
N ILE A 118 5.11 1.75 5.10
CA ILE A 118 5.68 0.41 5.05
C ILE A 118 6.43 0.12 6.35
N PHE A 119 6.07 -0.99 6.98
CA PHE A 119 6.84 -1.61 8.06
C PHE A 119 7.27 -2.99 7.58
N LEU A 120 8.55 -3.30 7.72
CA LEU A 120 9.11 -4.59 7.33
C LEU A 120 10.10 -5.02 8.41
N CYS A 121 9.88 -6.20 8.96
CA CYS A 121 10.78 -6.87 9.88
C CYS A 121 10.90 -8.33 9.45
N ILE A 122 12.12 -8.75 9.09
CA ILE A 122 12.46 -10.14 8.78
C ILE A 122 13.43 -10.63 9.84
N ARG A 123 13.16 -11.81 10.39
CA ARG A 123 14.07 -12.52 11.28
C ARG A 123 14.43 -13.85 10.67
N LEU A 124 15.71 -14.17 10.74
CA LEU A 124 16.23 -15.44 10.28
C LEU A 124 16.64 -16.33 11.46
N GLU A 125 16.71 -17.62 11.20
CA GLU A 125 17.13 -18.68 12.13
C GLU A 125 18.57 -18.47 12.64
N ASN A 126 19.42 -17.82 11.84
CA ASN A 126 20.78 -17.44 12.23
C ASN A 126 20.84 -16.33 13.30
N GLY A 127 19.68 -15.81 13.73
CA GLY A 127 19.57 -14.76 14.75
C GLY A 127 19.48 -13.34 14.18
N CYS A 128 19.88 -13.11 12.92
CA CYS A 128 19.84 -11.79 12.30
C CYS A 128 18.40 -11.28 12.14
N THR A 129 18.26 -9.95 12.24
CA THR A 129 16.98 -9.25 12.13
C THR A 129 17.18 -8.08 11.18
N TYR A 130 16.36 -8.00 10.14
CA TYR A 130 16.45 -7.00 9.07
C TYR A 130 15.24 -6.07 9.12
N VAL A 131 15.52 -4.77 9.15
CA VAL A 131 14.53 -3.68 9.23
C VAL A 131 14.93 -2.53 8.32
N PHE A 132 14.06 -1.56 8.06
CA PHE A 132 14.45 -0.38 7.27
C PHE A 132 15.41 0.55 8.03
N PRO A 133 16.46 1.10 7.37
CA PRO A 133 17.47 1.95 8.02
C PRO A 133 16.94 3.29 8.59
N GLU A 134 15.88 3.86 8.01
CA GLU A 134 15.30 5.14 8.46
C GLU A 134 14.17 4.90 9.47
N LYS A 135 14.45 5.00 10.79
CA LYS A 135 13.46 4.89 11.89
C LYS A 135 12.41 3.76 11.70
N ASN A 136 12.81 2.66 11.06
CA ASN A 136 12.01 1.47 10.75
C ASN A 136 10.69 1.70 9.99
N HIS A 137 10.50 2.86 9.34
CA HIS A 137 9.28 3.16 8.55
C HIS A 137 9.59 4.17 7.46
N ILE A 138 9.25 3.85 6.21
CA ILE A 138 9.44 4.81 5.11
C ILE A 138 8.08 5.28 4.59
N VAL A 139 7.99 6.61 4.42
CA VAL A 139 6.92 7.30 3.70
C VAL A 139 7.50 7.95 2.45
N GLU A 140 6.98 7.57 1.29
CA GLU A 140 7.17 8.32 0.04
C GLU A 140 5.83 8.44 -0.69
N THR A 141 5.60 9.60 -1.30
CA THR A 141 4.27 10.08 -1.63
C THR A 141 4.07 10.26 -3.12
N ASN A 142 3.34 9.28 -3.66
CA ASN A 142 2.55 9.24 -4.88
C ASN A 142 2.77 7.86 -5.52
N ILE A 143 2.18 6.84 -4.90
CA ILE A 143 1.78 5.64 -5.64
C ILE A 143 0.34 5.88 -6.12
N THR A 144 -0.01 5.42 -7.32
CA THR A 144 -1.43 5.37 -7.69
C THR A 144 -2.18 4.51 -6.66
N LYS A 145 -3.41 4.87 -6.30
CA LYS A 145 -4.17 4.25 -5.18
C LYS A 145 -4.33 2.71 -5.28
N GLN A 146 -3.94 2.11 -6.40
CA GLN A 146 -4.07 0.69 -6.72
C GLN A 146 -2.74 -0.03 -6.95
N GLN A 147 -1.61 0.68 -7.04
CA GLN A 147 -0.30 0.05 -7.16
C GLN A 147 0.28 -0.23 -5.77
N TRP A 148 0.65 -1.47 -5.51
CA TRP A 148 1.31 -1.86 -4.25
C TRP A 148 2.82 -1.91 -4.41
N LYS A 149 3.43 -0.83 -4.94
CA LYS A 149 4.86 -0.77 -5.27
C LYS A 149 5.51 0.47 -4.64
N ALA A 150 6.42 0.29 -3.68
CA ALA A 150 7.23 1.38 -3.13
C ALA A 150 8.51 0.88 -2.47
N LYS A 151 9.59 1.68 -2.56
CA LYS A 151 10.90 1.42 -1.91
C LYS A 151 11.41 -0.01 -2.13
N GLY A 152 11.26 -0.51 -3.36
CA GLY A 152 11.67 -1.85 -3.75
C GLY A 152 10.72 -2.98 -3.33
N LEU A 153 9.70 -2.70 -2.52
CA LEU A 153 8.65 -3.64 -2.13
C LEU A 153 7.49 -3.59 -3.14
N GLU A 154 7.03 -4.74 -3.59
CA GLU A 154 5.89 -4.90 -4.50
C GLU A 154 4.97 -6.04 -4.04
N ILE A 155 3.65 -5.81 -4.08
CA ILE A 155 2.62 -6.83 -3.79
C ILE A 155 1.70 -6.97 -5.01
N GLU A 156 1.76 -8.11 -5.67
CA GLU A 156 0.94 -8.42 -6.84
C GLU A 156 -0.11 -9.47 -6.48
N THR A 157 -1.36 -9.23 -6.85
CA THR A 157 -2.44 -10.23 -6.71
C THR A 157 -2.44 -11.10 -7.96
N LEU A 158 -2.01 -12.36 -7.82
CA LEU A 158 -1.97 -13.32 -8.93
C LEU A 158 -3.34 -13.98 -9.13
N GLU A 159 -3.95 -14.40 -8.02
CA GLU A 159 -5.30 -14.97 -8.00
C GLU A 159 -6.03 -14.42 -6.77
N PRO A 160 -7.18 -13.73 -6.94
CA PRO A 160 -7.92 -13.17 -5.82
C PRO A 160 -8.24 -14.20 -4.73
N PHE A 161 -7.99 -13.84 -3.48
CA PHE A 161 -8.15 -14.64 -2.27
C PHE A 161 -7.40 -15.98 -2.26
N ARG A 162 -6.51 -16.21 -3.22
CA ARG A 162 -5.78 -17.47 -3.38
C ARG A 162 -4.28 -17.27 -3.34
N ARG A 163 -3.77 -16.36 -4.17
CA ARG A 163 -2.34 -16.27 -4.43
C ARG A 163 -1.87 -14.85 -4.61
N LEU A 164 -0.85 -14.48 -3.85
CA LEU A 164 -0.18 -13.18 -3.96
C LEU A 164 1.32 -13.37 -4.07
N ARG A 165 1.95 -12.49 -4.84
CA ARG A 165 3.40 -12.38 -4.94
C ARG A 165 3.83 -11.15 -4.15
N ILE A 166 4.84 -11.32 -3.33
CA ILE A 166 5.45 -10.24 -2.55
C ILE A 166 6.94 -10.26 -2.87
N THR A 167 7.44 -9.20 -3.48
CA THR A 167 8.86 -9.07 -3.83
C THR A 167 9.46 -7.86 -3.16
N PHE A 168 10.71 -7.98 -2.74
CA PHE A 168 11.50 -6.87 -2.25
C PHE A 168 12.89 -6.90 -2.86
N ASN A 169 13.38 -5.73 -3.23
CA ASN A 169 14.73 -5.52 -3.71
C ASN A 169 15.23 -4.15 -3.22
N GLY A 170 16.09 -4.13 -2.21
CA GLY A 170 16.58 -2.88 -1.64
C GLY A 170 17.46 -3.07 -0.41
N LEU A 171 17.81 -1.96 0.24
CA LEU A 171 18.67 -1.96 1.43
C LEU A 171 17.84 -2.14 2.70
N LEU A 172 18.25 -3.08 3.55
CA LEU A 172 17.77 -3.23 4.92
C LEU A 172 18.95 -3.15 5.90
N GLN A 173 18.69 -2.63 7.08
CA GLN A 173 19.64 -2.60 8.18
C GLN A 173 19.53 -3.87 9.00
N ASN A 174 20.65 -4.52 9.28
CA ASN A 174 20.74 -5.57 10.27
C ASN A 174 20.67 -4.93 11.67
N ALA A 175 19.62 -5.22 12.43
CA ALA A 175 19.36 -4.60 13.74
C ALA A 175 20.45 -4.93 14.79
N SER A 176 21.20 -6.02 14.61
CA SER A 176 22.26 -6.42 15.54
C SER A 176 23.60 -5.75 15.22
N SER A 177 24.00 -5.66 13.95
CA SER A 177 25.27 -5.05 13.53
C SER A 177 25.15 -3.58 13.13
N GLN A 178 23.93 -3.07 12.96
CA GLN A 178 23.60 -1.75 12.40
C GLN A 178 24.13 -1.51 10.98
N GLN A 179 24.59 -2.55 10.28
CA GLN A 179 25.07 -2.44 8.90
C GLN A 179 23.91 -2.52 7.90
N ASN A 180 24.00 -1.74 6.82
CA ASN A 180 23.06 -1.78 5.73
C ASN A 180 23.49 -2.83 4.72
N GLU A 181 22.62 -3.80 4.45
CA GLU A 181 22.84 -4.91 3.54
C GLU A 181 21.77 -4.88 2.45
N HIS A 182 22.17 -5.25 1.23
CA HIS A 182 21.22 -5.39 0.12
C HIS A 182 20.44 -6.70 0.30
N VAL A 183 19.13 -6.62 0.42
CA VAL A 183 18.26 -7.78 0.62
C VAL A 183 17.30 -7.91 -0.54
N ILE A 184 17.23 -9.12 -1.09
CA ILE A 184 16.29 -9.48 -2.14
C ILE A 184 15.44 -10.64 -1.62
N PHE A 185 14.12 -10.51 -1.66
CA PHE A 185 13.26 -11.67 -1.42
C PHE A 185 12.09 -11.74 -2.39
N LYS A 186 11.65 -12.97 -2.63
CA LYS A 186 10.47 -13.27 -3.45
C LYS A 186 9.62 -14.30 -2.73
N PHE A 187 8.51 -13.85 -2.16
CA PHE A 187 7.52 -14.69 -1.50
C PHE A 187 6.28 -14.88 -2.36
N ILE A 188 5.72 -16.09 -2.27
CA ILE A 188 4.37 -16.39 -2.71
C ILE A 188 3.54 -16.71 -1.47
N PHE A 189 2.50 -15.90 -1.23
CA PHE A 189 1.44 -16.23 -0.31
C PHE A 189 0.46 -17.17 -1.01
N ASN A 190 0.18 -18.33 -0.40
CA ASN A 190 -0.91 -19.21 -0.81
C ASN A 190 -1.91 -19.29 0.34
N SER A 191 -3.19 -19.06 0.05
CA SER A 191 -4.24 -19.18 1.06
C SER A 191 -4.50 -20.64 1.43
N ALA A 192 -4.72 -20.87 2.72
CA ALA A 192 -5.11 -22.17 3.27
C ALA A 192 -6.60 -22.19 3.66
N ALA A 193 -7.23 -21.01 3.76
CA ALA A 193 -8.62 -20.88 4.15
C ALA A 193 -9.29 -19.67 3.48
N SER A 194 -10.62 -19.70 3.43
CA SER A 194 -11.42 -18.54 3.02
C SER A 194 -11.23 -17.35 3.97
N PRO A 195 -11.27 -16.11 3.47
CA PRO A 195 -11.14 -14.92 4.30
C PRO A 195 -12.28 -14.84 5.34
N ARG A 196 -11.94 -14.36 6.54
CA ARG A 196 -12.89 -14.01 7.60
C ARG A 196 -13.06 -12.49 7.64
N PHE A 197 -14.21 -12.00 7.21
CA PHE A 197 -14.51 -10.58 7.12
C PHE A 197 -14.88 -9.99 8.47
N ILE A 198 -14.37 -8.79 8.74
CA ILE A 198 -14.67 -7.99 9.91
C ILE A 198 -15.57 -6.83 9.45
N PRO A 199 -16.71 -6.58 10.12
CA PRO A 199 -17.22 -7.22 11.35
C PRO A 199 -18.04 -8.51 11.11
N GLN A 200 -18.29 -8.89 9.85
CA GLN A 200 -19.33 -9.85 9.46
C GLN A 200 -19.21 -11.21 10.15
N ASP A 201 -18.00 -11.79 10.15
CA ASP A 201 -17.73 -13.15 10.61
C ASP A 201 -17.23 -13.19 12.07
N VAL A 202 -17.17 -12.04 12.72
CA VAL A 202 -16.83 -11.90 14.15
C VAL A 202 -18.05 -12.26 15.00
N ASP A 203 -17.83 -12.87 16.16
CA ASP A 203 -18.93 -13.19 17.06
C ASP A 203 -19.63 -11.93 17.59
N ALA A 204 -20.93 -11.82 17.31
CA ALA A 204 -21.75 -10.68 17.72
C ALA A 204 -21.90 -10.57 19.24
N SER A 205 -21.81 -11.68 19.97
CA SER A 205 -21.92 -11.70 21.44
C SER A 205 -20.67 -11.10 22.07
N GLN A 206 -19.50 -11.42 21.53
CA GLN A 206 -18.21 -10.87 21.96
C GLN A 206 -18.16 -9.36 21.74
N LEU A 207 -18.48 -8.89 20.53
CA LEU A 207 -18.54 -7.46 20.23
C LEU A 207 -19.57 -6.72 21.10
N ALA A 208 -20.73 -7.34 21.34
CA ALA A 208 -21.77 -6.74 22.18
C ALA A 208 -21.34 -6.65 23.65
N SER A 209 -20.64 -7.66 24.16
CA SER A 209 -20.09 -7.63 25.52
C SER A 209 -19.09 -6.49 25.67
N SER A 210 -18.14 -6.37 24.73
CA SER A 210 -17.18 -5.25 24.70
C SER A 210 -17.86 -3.89 24.71
N LEU A 211 -18.90 -3.68 23.89
CA LEU A 211 -19.62 -2.40 23.88
C LEU A 211 -20.48 -2.16 25.14
N ALA A 212 -21.07 -3.21 25.71
CA ALA A 212 -21.95 -3.09 26.86
C ALA A 212 -21.19 -2.77 28.16
N GLN A 213 -19.92 -3.14 28.25
CA GLN A 213 -19.04 -2.79 29.36
C GLN A 213 -18.64 -1.29 29.36
N GLU A 214 -18.82 -0.59 28.25
CA GLU A 214 -18.38 0.79 28.08
C GLU A 214 -19.44 1.79 28.48
N TYR A 215 -19.04 2.94 29.00
CA TYR A 215 -20.00 3.98 29.33
C TYR A 215 -20.64 4.59 28.07
N TRP A 216 -21.96 4.69 28.02
CA TRP A 216 -22.69 5.27 26.90
C TRP A 216 -23.12 6.69 27.27
N ARG A 217 -22.59 7.69 26.56
CA ARG A 217 -22.93 9.11 26.77
C ARG A 217 -24.11 9.55 25.92
N ASP A 218 -24.12 9.10 24.67
CA ASP A 218 -25.07 9.47 23.63
C ASP A 218 -25.19 8.31 22.62
N GLY A 219 -25.81 8.52 21.46
CA GLY A 219 -25.90 7.50 20.41
C GLY A 219 -24.58 7.12 19.73
N SER A 220 -23.46 7.80 20.00
CA SER A 220 -22.18 7.58 19.30
C SER A 220 -21.54 6.24 19.59
N TRP A 221 -21.92 5.56 20.69
CA TRP A 221 -21.43 4.20 21.01
C TRP A 221 -21.66 3.21 19.87
N ALA A 222 -22.71 3.45 19.07
CA ALA A 222 -23.04 2.63 17.91
C ALA A 222 -21.97 2.70 16.81
N ASN A 223 -21.24 3.82 16.73
CA ASN A 223 -20.27 4.11 15.67
C ASN A 223 -18.86 3.61 16.03
N LEU A 224 -18.61 3.23 17.28
CA LEU A 224 -17.29 2.78 17.78
C LEU A 224 -16.73 1.59 16.98
N LEU A 225 -17.58 0.77 16.39
CA LEU A 225 -17.19 -0.37 15.54
C LEU A 225 -17.40 -0.11 14.04
N GLU A 226 -17.95 1.04 13.65
CA GLU A 226 -18.34 1.31 12.26
C GLU A 226 -17.13 1.53 11.33
N HIS A 227 -15.93 1.63 11.90
CA HIS A 227 -14.72 2.08 11.26
C HIS A 227 -13.74 0.96 10.89
N GLN A 228 -13.96 -0.27 11.38
CA GLN A 228 -13.09 -1.42 11.13
C GLN A 228 -13.71 -2.37 10.12
N ILE A 229 -13.23 -2.27 8.88
CA ILE A 229 -13.69 -3.11 7.78
C ILE A 229 -12.47 -3.71 7.10
N GLY A 230 -12.50 -5.03 6.93
CA GLY A 230 -11.35 -5.78 6.47
C GLY A 230 -11.60 -7.28 6.49
N PHE A 231 -10.55 -8.07 6.31
CA PHE A 231 -10.57 -9.51 6.53
C PHE A 231 -9.23 -10.02 7.02
N ASP A 232 -9.29 -11.15 7.74
CA ASP A 232 -8.13 -11.97 8.08
C ASP A 232 -8.18 -13.26 7.24
N GLN A 233 -7.04 -13.69 6.70
CA GLN A 233 -6.93 -14.86 5.86
C GLN A 233 -5.66 -15.66 6.19
N PHE A 234 -5.84 -16.92 6.59
CA PHE A 234 -4.72 -17.82 6.87
C PHE A 234 -4.16 -18.44 5.59
N GLY A 235 -2.86 -18.67 5.60
CA GLY A 235 -2.11 -19.23 4.48
C GLY A 235 -0.66 -19.49 4.87
N ALA A 236 0.21 -19.59 3.86
CA ALA A 236 1.65 -19.66 4.06
C ALA A 236 2.39 -18.80 3.04
N LEU A 237 3.43 -18.12 3.51
CA LEU A 237 4.41 -17.41 2.68
C LEU A 237 5.61 -18.33 2.42
N LYS A 238 5.87 -18.62 1.15
CA LYS A 238 7.00 -19.46 0.72
C LYS A 238 7.89 -18.69 -0.22
N GLY A 239 9.20 -18.71 0.00
CA GLY A 239 10.11 -17.91 -0.82
C GLY A 239 11.57 -17.96 -0.40
N LEU A 240 12.41 -17.37 -1.24
CA LEU A 240 13.84 -17.23 -1.01
C LEU A 240 14.15 -15.81 -0.54
N VAL A 241 15.08 -15.71 0.42
CA VAL A 241 15.68 -14.46 0.89
C VAL A 241 17.19 -14.53 0.61
N LYS A 242 17.71 -13.57 -0.13
CA LYS A 242 19.12 -13.39 -0.43
C LYS A 242 19.63 -12.12 0.24
N ILE A 243 20.79 -12.20 0.87
CA ILE A 243 21.40 -11.10 1.62
C ILE A 243 22.81 -10.84 1.08
N GLY A 244 23.08 -9.58 0.76
CA GLY A 244 24.37 -9.12 0.26
C GLY A 244 24.72 -9.67 -1.12
N ASN A 245 26.01 -9.60 -1.44
CA ASN A 245 26.59 -10.20 -2.65
C ASN A 245 26.96 -11.68 -2.44
N ASP A 246 26.87 -12.19 -1.21
CA ASP A 246 27.12 -13.58 -0.91
C ASP A 246 26.00 -14.49 -1.47
N SER A 247 26.38 -15.72 -1.80
CA SER A 247 25.50 -16.75 -2.37
C SER A 247 24.63 -17.47 -1.33
N THR A 248 24.56 -16.98 -0.09
CA THR A 248 23.68 -17.56 0.94
C THR A 248 22.23 -17.18 0.69
N GLU A 249 21.43 -18.20 0.36
CA GLU A 249 19.99 -18.10 0.16
C GLU A 249 19.27 -18.81 1.31
N TYR A 250 18.32 -18.12 1.93
CA TYR A 250 17.48 -18.68 2.98
C TYR A 250 16.11 -19.00 2.39
N TYR A 251 15.72 -20.27 2.42
CA TYR A 251 14.37 -20.67 2.03
C TYR A 251 13.45 -20.62 3.24
N LEU A 252 12.45 -19.73 3.18
CA LEU A 252 11.49 -19.52 4.26
C LEU A 252 10.13 -20.09 3.87
N ASN A 253 9.54 -20.85 4.78
CA ASN A 253 8.16 -21.35 4.70
C ASN A 253 7.43 -20.94 5.99
N LEU A 254 6.75 -19.81 5.92
CA LEU A 254 6.13 -19.17 7.07
C LEU A 254 4.61 -19.37 7.03
N PRO A 255 4.03 -20.29 7.82
CA PRO A 255 2.61 -20.24 8.16
C PRO A 255 2.24 -18.84 8.64
N CYS A 256 1.18 -18.27 8.07
CA CYS A 256 0.94 -16.84 8.20
C CYS A 256 -0.54 -16.47 8.23
N CYS A 257 -0.82 -15.30 8.79
CA CYS A 257 -2.09 -14.60 8.66
C CYS A 257 -1.89 -13.34 7.82
N ARG A 258 -2.63 -13.23 6.71
CA ARG A 258 -2.78 -12.01 5.93
C ARG A 258 -4.00 -11.26 6.42
N LYS A 259 -3.80 -10.03 6.87
CA LYS A 259 -4.86 -9.07 7.16
C LYS A 259 -4.95 -8.05 6.03
N LYS A 260 -6.17 -7.75 5.58
CA LYS A 260 -6.46 -6.61 4.71
C LYS A 260 -7.44 -5.69 5.42
N ASP A 261 -7.09 -4.41 5.61
CA ASP A 261 -8.01 -3.40 6.14
C ASP A 261 -8.26 -2.32 5.08
N PHE A 262 -9.50 -1.86 4.99
CA PHE A 262 -9.92 -0.83 4.02
C PHE A 262 -10.88 0.21 4.59
N GLY A 263 -11.04 0.21 5.92
CA GLY A 263 -11.77 1.21 6.69
C GLY A 263 -10.87 2.37 7.13
N ILE A 264 -11.26 3.01 8.25
CA ILE A 264 -10.45 4.05 8.88
C ILE A 264 -9.18 3.42 9.44
N GLY A 265 -8.03 4.00 9.12
CA GLY A 265 -6.74 3.46 9.55
C GLY A 265 -6.57 3.47 11.07
N ASP A 266 -5.94 2.42 11.61
CA ASP A 266 -5.67 2.26 13.04
C ASP A 266 -5.00 3.52 13.65
N ARG A 267 -4.13 4.20 12.89
CA ARG A 267 -3.43 5.42 13.31
C ARG A 267 -4.33 6.58 13.76
N PHE A 268 -5.58 6.62 13.28
CA PHE A 268 -6.52 7.70 13.57
C PHE A 268 -7.39 7.42 14.79
N ILE A 269 -7.72 6.16 15.05
CA ILE A 269 -8.76 5.78 16.02
C ILE A 269 -8.23 4.95 17.18
N VAL A 270 -7.16 4.19 16.98
CA VAL A 270 -6.62 3.27 17.99
C VAL A 270 -5.77 4.06 18.98
N ASN A 271 -6.10 3.92 20.26
CA ASN A 271 -5.26 4.39 21.35
C ASN A 271 -4.16 3.36 21.65
N ARG A 272 -4.54 2.08 21.74
CA ARG A 272 -3.61 0.97 21.96
C ARG A 272 -4.10 -0.31 21.29
N ALA A 273 -3.18 -1.13 20.80
CA ALA A 273 -3.53 -2.48 20.34
C ALA A 273 -2.49 -3.53 20.76
N LEU A 274 -2.96 -4.77 20.90
CA LEU A 274 -2.15 -5.97 21.08
C LEU A 274 -2.55 -6.95 19.99
N LYS A 275 -1.58 -7.35 19.15
CA LYS A 275 -1.79 -8.32 18.07
C LYS A 275 -0.89 -9.51 18.33
N ILE A 276 -1.44 -10.72 18.27
CA ILE A 276 -0.74 -11.95 18.59
C ILE A 276 -0.98 -12.92 17.44
N LEU A 277 0.09 -13.42 16.84
CA LEU A 277 0.08 -14.60 15.98
C LEU A 277 0.85 -15.72 16.68
N ILE A 278 0.26 -16.90 16.75
CA ILE A 278 0.91 -18.13 17.24
C ILE A 278 0.79 -19.20 16.16
N VAL A 279 1.88 -19.94 15.97
CA VAL A 279 2.01 -21.10 15.11
C VAL A 279 2.53 -22.24 15.97
N ASP A 280 1.71 -23.26 16.23
CA ASP A 280 2.18 -24.44 16.96
C ASP A 280 2.83 -25.48 16.03
N GLU A 281 3.51 -26.45 16.64
CA GLU A 281 4.25 -27.51 15.94
C GLU A 281 3.36 -28.40 15.06
N TYR A 282 2.06 -28.48 15.34
CA TYR A 282 1.08 -29.24 14.56
C TYR A 282 0.42 -28.42 13.43
N GLY A 283 0.78 -27.15 13.31
CA GLY A 283 0.26 -26.25 12.29
C GLY A 283 -1.07 -25.57 12.64
N ASN A 284 -1.49 -25.57 13.91
CA ASN A 284 -2.57 -24.68 14.33
C ASN A 284 -2.06 -23.23 14.33
N LEU A 285 -2.86 -22.32 13.76
CA LEU A 285 -2.60 -20.89 13.71
C LEU A 285 -3.62 -20.16 14.56
N ILE A 286 -3.16 -19.35 15.50
CA ILE A 286 -4.03 -18.55 16.38
C ILE A 286 -3.68 -17.09 16.13
N HIS A 287 -4.65 -16.31 15.63
CA HIS A 287 -4.51 -14.87 15.43
C HIS A 287 -5.51 -14.12 16.32
N LEU A 288 -5.00 -13.28 17.21
CA LEU A 288 -5.77 -12.52 18.19
C LEU A 288 -5.43 -11.04 18.06
N ILE A 289 -6.46 -10.20 18.07
CA ILE A 289 -6.33 -8.75 18.03
C ILE A 289 -7.20 -8.14 19.12
N LEU A 290 -6.56 -7.34 19.95
CA LEU A 290 -7.19 -6.53 20.99
C LEU A 290 -6.92 -5.06 20.68
N LYS A 291 -7.95 -4.22 20.70
CA LYS A 291 -7.83 -2.78 20.43
C LYS A 291 -8.59 -1.96 21.45
N SER A 292 -8.03 -0.83 21.85
CA SER A 292 -8.73 0.26 22.54
C SER A 292 -8.75 1.51 21.66
N PHE A 293 -9.79 2.32 21.78
CA PHE A 293 -9.98 3.51 20.95
C PHE A 293 -9.99 4.80 21.80
N GLU A 294 -9.66 5.93 21.17
CA GLU A 294 -9.58 7.23 21.86
C GLU A 294 -10.96 7.80 22.20
N GLU A 295 -11.94 7.64 21.31
CA GLU A 295 -13.31 8.16 21.46
C GLU A 295 -14.20 7.30 22.36
N GLY A 296 -13.66 6.24 22.97
CA GLY A 296 -14.37 5.29 23.82
C GLY A 296 -14.02 3.84 23.49
N CYS A 297 -14.54 2.88 24.25
CA CYS A 297 -14.20 1.47 24.12
C CYS A 297 -12.77 1.11 24.56
N SER A 298 -12.68 0.74 25.83
CA SER A 298 -11.46 0.31 26.51
C SER A 298 -10.87 -0.96 25.91
N GLN A 299 -11.69 -1.86 25.35
CA GLN A 299 -11.20 -3.08 24.71
C GLN A 299 -12.24 -3.76 23.79
N VAL A 300 -11.87 -3.96 22.53
CA VAL A 300 -12.55 -4.84 21.57
C VAL A 300 -11.62 -5.98 21.19
N ASN A 301 -12.17 -7.19 21.22
CA ASN A 301 -11.45 -8.41 20.91
C ASN A 301 -12.01 -9.04 19.64
N HIS A 302 -11.14 -9.39 18.70
CA HIS A 302 -11.48 -10.32 17.62
C HIS A 302 -10.31 -11.27 17.40
N GLY A 303 -10.62 -12.46 16.89
CA GLY A 303 -9.61 -13.45 16.62
C GLY A 303 -10.18 -14.65 15.90
N THR A 304 -9.29 -15.38 15.26
CA THR A 304 -9.62 -16.58 14.51
C THR A 304 -8.55 -17.63 14.79
N VAL A 305 -8.98 -18.88 14.91
CA VAL A 305 -8.08 -20.04 15.03
C VAL A 305 -8.26 -20.89 13.78
N TYR A 306 -7.16 -21.20 13.10
CA TYR A 306 -7.11 -22.19 12.04
C TYR A 306 -6.46 -23.45 12.59
N THR A 307 -7.19 -24.55 12.59
CA THR A 307 -6.70 -25.80 13.17
C THR A 307 -6.03 -26.70 12.14
N SER A 308 -5.20 -27.62 12.61
CA SER A 308 -4.48 -28.60 11.78
C SER A 308 -5.40 -29.55 11.00
N ASP A 309 -6.67 -29.70 11.42
CA ASP A 309 -7.72 -30.38 10.66
C ASP A 309 -8.47 -29.45 9.67
N TYR A 310 -7.81 -28.35 9.29
CA TYR A 310 -8.24 -27.37 8.28
C TYR A 310 -9.55 -26.64 8.60
N LYS A 311 -9.89 -26.46 9.88
CA LYS A 311 -11.11 -25.75 10.31
C LYS A 311 -10.80 -24.34 10.79
N LEU A 312 -11.64 -23.39 10.38
CA LEU A 312 -11.65 -22.02 10.90
C LEU A 312 -12.64 -21.90 12.07
N LEU A 313 -12.12 -21.64 13.25
CA LEU A 313 -12.90 -21.41 14.47
C LEU A 313 -12.86 -19.92 14.85
N THR A 314 -14.04 -19.34 15.08
CA THR A 314 -14.17 -17.94 15.52
C THR A 314 -14.00 -17.83 17.04
N LEU A 315 -13.33 -16.77 17.49
CA LEU A 315 -13.21 -16.41 18.90
C LEU A 315 -14.59 -16.11 19.52
N LYS A 316 -14.90 -16.78 20.63
CA LYS A 316 -16.09 -16.52 21.47
C LYS A 316 -15.75 -15.80 22.77
N GLY A 317 -14.53 -15.94 23.27
CA GLY A 317 -14.11 -15.38 24.54
C GLY A 317 -12.60 -15.40 24.68
N ILE A 318 -12.07 -14.45 25.44
CA ILE A 318 -10.66 -14.35 25.79
C ILE A 318 -10.57 -13.70 27.18
N ASP A 319 -9.66 -14.19 28.01
CA ASP A 319 -9.49 -13.77 29.41
C ASP A 319 -8.41 -12.69 29.61
N ILE A 320 -7.78 -12.26 28.54
CA ILE A 320 -6.71 -11.27 28.57
C ILE A 320 -7.28 -9.84 28.53
N ARG A 321 -6.74 -8.94 29.37
CA ARG A 321 -7.14 -7.53 29.42
C ARG A 321 -6.00 -6.63 28.96
N LEU A 322 -6.32 -5.71 28.05
CA LEU A 322 -5.32 -4.79 27.51
C LEU A 322 -4.73 -3.92 28.63
N VAL A 323 -5.55 -3.42 29.56
CA VAL A 323 -5.11 -2.57 30.68
C VAL A 323 -4.06 -3.21 31.60
N ASP A 324 -4.02 -4.54 31.71
CA ASP A 324 -3.09 -5.23 32.61
C ASP A 324 -1.74 -5.53 31.95
N ILE A 325 -1.69 -5.52 30.63
CA ILE A 325 -0.51 -5.94 29.88
C ILE A 325 0.17 -4.70 29.37
N ALA A 326 1.40 -4.43 29.78
CA ALA A 326 2.24 -3.35 29.24
C ALA A 326 1.52 -1.99 29.03
N PRO A 327 0.74 -1.46 30.00
CA PRO A 327 0.09 -0.15 29.84
C PRO A 327 1.10 0.97 29.59
N ASP A 328 2.23 0.96 30.31
CA ASP A 328 3.30 1.96 30.24
C ASP A 328 4.53 1.47 29.47
N LYS A 329 4.32 0.60 28.47
CA LYS A 329 5.40 -0.03 27.68
C LYS A 329 6.37 -0.90 28.50
N VAL A 330 5.94 -1.32 29.69
CA VAL A 330 6.63 -2.33 30.50
C VAL A 330 6.17 -3.72 30.05
N PHE A 331 6.96 -4.35 29.17
CA PHE A 331 6.59 -5.64 28.58
C PHE A 331 6.83 -6.82 29.54
N PRO A 332 5.83 -7.68 29.77
CA PRO A 332 6.01 -8.87 30.61
C PRO A 332 7.01 -9.86 29.98
N GLU A 333 7.60 -10.74 30.78
CA GLU A 333 8.39 -11.87 30.24
C GLU A 333 7.48 -12.96 29.66
N MET A 334 6.31 -13.16 30.28
CA MET A 334 5.36 -14.19 29.91
C MET A 334 3.93 -13.70 30.11
N MET A 335 3.03 -14.15 29.24
CA MET A 335 1.58 -13.97 29.39
C MET A 335 0.85 -15.28 29.10
N THR A 336 -0.23 -15.55 29.84
CA THR A 336 -1.11 -16.69 29.61
C THR A 336 -2.45 -16.20 29.07
N VAL A 337 -2.97 -16.89 28.05
CA VAL A 337 -4.21 -16.54 27.36
C VAL A 337 -5.05 -17.80 27.15
N HIS A 338 -6.30 -17.78 27.60
CA HIS A 338 -7.29 -18.80 27.29
C HIS A 338 -8.17 -18.31 26.15
N VAL A 339 -8.00 -18.93 24.98
CA VAL A 339 -8.73 -18.63 23.75
C VAL A 339 -9.92 -19.57 23.67
N GLN A 340 -11.12 -19.05 23.96
CA GLN A 340 -12.35 -19.81 23.85
C GLN A 340 -12.93 -19.69 22.45
N THR A 341 -13.14 -20.82 21.78
CA THR A 341 -13.80 -20.90 20.47
C THR A 341 -15.14 -21.64 20.59
N GLU A 342 -15.86 -21.78 19.48
CA GLU A 342 -17.13 -22.54 19.42
C GLU A 342 -17.03 -23.99 19.85
N LYS A 343 -15.86 -24.62 19.65
CA LYS A 343 -15.70 -26.08 19.83
C LYS A 343 -14.71 -26.45 20.92
N ARG A 344 -13.69 -25.62 21.15
CA ARG A 344 -12.53 -25.95 21.99
C ARG A 344 -11.98 -24.70 22.68
N VAL A 345 -11.29 -24.90 23.79
CA VAL A 345 -10.50 -23.87 24.47
C VAL A 345 -9.02 -24.17 24.24
N PHE A 346 -8.26 -23.14 23.89
CA PHE A 346 -6.81 -23.23 23.77
C PHE A 346 -6.18 -22.44 24.91
N LYS A 347 -5.34 -23.10 25.71
CA LYS A 347 -4.48 -22.45 26.70
C LYS A 347 -3.15 -22.15 26.02
N CYS A 348 -2.86 -20.87 25.83
CA CYS A 348 -1.63 -20.38 25.21
C CYS A 348 -0.77 -19.71 26.29
N ILE A 349 0.42 -20.25 26.55
CA ILE A 349 1.45 -19.60 27.36
C ILE A 349 2.46 -18.99 26.40
N ILE A 350 2.74 -17.69 26.50
CA ILE A 350 3.51 -16.94 25.51
C ILE A 350 4.68 -16.28 26.23
N HIS A 351 5.89 -16.71 25.89
CA HIS A 351 7.17 -16.20 26.38
C HIS A 351 7.74 -15.18 25.39
N LEU A 352 7.88 -13.93 25.83
CA LEU A 352 8.31 -12.81 24.99
C LEU A 352 9.83 -12.68 24.97
N ASN A 353 10.45 -12.79 23.80
CA ASN A 353 11.89 -12.56 23.67
C ASN A 353 12.19 -11.07 23.45
N LYS A 354 12.21 -10.32 24.55
CA LYS A 354 12.45 -8.87 24.58
C LYS A 354 13.82 -8.46 24.05
N LYS A 355 14.84 -9.32 24.13
CA LYS A 355 16.20 -9.02 23.64
C LYS A 355 16.25 -8.81 22.13
N ARG A 356 15.36 -9.47 21.39
CA ARG A 356 15.23 -9.32 19.94
C ARG A 356 14.15 -8.31 19.56
N MET A 357 13.54 -7.58 20.48
CA MET A 357 12.45 -6.65 20.16
C MET A 357 12.90 -5.59 19.13
N THR A 358 12.06 -5.37 18.11
CA THR A 358 12.25 -4.29 17.13
C THR A 358 11.17 -3.25 17.32
N THR A 359 11.55 -1.99 17.34
CA THR A 359 10.63 -0.87 17.50
C THR A 359 10.51 -0.10 16.20
N GLY A 360 9.31 0.27 15.80
CA GLY A 360 9.11 1.26 14.77
C GLY A 360 8.18 2.36 15.27
N ALA A 361 8.47 3.62 14.95
CA ALA A 361 7.59 4.74 15.30
C ALA A 361 7.30 5.67 14.11
N ILE A 362 6.04 6.10 14.01
CA ILE A 362 5.63 7.20 13.14
C ILE A 362 5.44 8.43 14.03
N ASP A 363 6.31 9.43 13.85
CA ASP A 363 6.27 10.68 14.60
C ASP A 363 5.54 11.76 13.78
N ARG A 364 4.21 11.69 13.77
CA ARG A 364 3.30 12.61 13.05
C ARG A 364 2.10 12.95 13.92
N LYS A 365 1.29 13.93 13.51
CA LYS A 365 0.03 14.31 14.19
C LYS A 365 -0.85 13.09 14.58
N TYR A 366 -0.93 12.08 13.71
CA TYR A 366 -1.64 10.82 13.93
C TYR A 366 -0.68 9.63 13.91
N GLY A 367 0.39 9.72 14.69
CA GLY A 367 1.45 8.72 14.78
C GLY A 367 1.13 7.56 15.73
N TYR A 368 1.89 6.49 15.58
CA TYR A 368 1.88 5.33 16.46
C TYR A 368 3.28 4.77 16.62
N GLU A 369 3.48 3.96 17.65
CA GLU A 369 4.69 3.21 17.92
C GLU A 369 4.34 1.73 18.02
N ILE A 370 5.07 0.91 17.27
CA ILE A 370 4.94 -0.55 17.23
C ILE A 370 6.17 -1.15 17.88
N PHE A 371 5.96 -2.07 18.80
CA PHE A 371 6.98 -2.97 19.32
C PHE A 371 6.67 -4.37 18.81
N ASN A 372 7.49 -4.89 17.91
CA ASN A 372 7.39 -6.23 17.37
C ASN A 372 8.35 -7.15 18.14
N VAL A 373 7.78 -8.13 18.85
CA VAL A 373 8.47 -9.02 19.78
C VAL A 373 8.25 -10.45 19.31
N PRO A 374 9.31 -11.22 19.02
CA PRO A 374 9.16 -12.64 18.73
C PRO A 374 8.87 -13.38 20.03
N ALA A 375 8.09 -14.45 19.94
CA ALA A 375 7.66 -15.20 21.10
C ALA A 375 7.84 -16.71 20.90
N GLU A 376 8.10 -17.39 22.00
CA GLU A 376 7.97 -18.84 22.11
C GLU A 376 6.69 -19.13 22.86
N CYS A 377 5.94 -20.14 22.42
CA CYS A 377 4.59 -20.38 22.92
C CYS A 377 4.39 -21.84 23.25
N ASP A 378 3.60 -22.12 24.29
CA ASP A 378 3.02 -23.44 24.53
C ASP A 378 1.50 -23.37 24.33
N VAL A 379 0.98 -24.09 23.35
CA VAL A 379 -0.46 -24.18 23.05
C VAL A 379 -0.97 -25.55 23.48
N ASN A 380 -1.76 -25.62 24.56
CA ASN A 380 -2.22 -26.88 25.13
C ASN A 380 -1.08 -27.90 25.37
N CYS A 381 0.07 -27.41 25.86
CA CYS A 381 1.31 -28.18 26.09
C CYS A 381 2.13 -28.55 24.85
N PHE A 382 1.76 -28.04 23.67
CA PHE A 382 2.54 -28.21 22.44
C PHE A 382 3.37 -26.97 22.14
N GLN A 383 4.60 -27.19 21.67
CA GLN A 383 5.51 -26.09 21.40
C GLN A 383 5.06 -25.30 20.17
N GLY A 384 5.36 -24.02 20.17
CA GLY A 384 5.05 -23.12 19.08
C GLY A 384 5.92 -21.87 19.10
N LYS A 385 5.83 -21.13 18.00
CA LYS A 385 6.48 -19.84 17.82
C LYS A 385 5.42 -18.80 17.52
N GLY A 386 5.72 -17.54 17.77
CA GLY A 386 4.77 -16.47 17.55
C GLY A 386 5.41 -15.10 17.36
N ILE A 387 4.55 -14.16 16.98
CA ILE A 387 4.88 -12.74 16.88
C ILE A 387 3.84 -12.00 17.70
N VAL A 388 4.31 -11.12 18.58
CA VAL A 388 3.48 -10.24 19.37
C VAL A 388 3.81 -8.80 19.02
N GLU A 389 2.79 -8.03 18.63
CA GLU A 389 2.92 -6.61 18.38
C GLU A 389 2.15 -5.78 19.41
N PHE A 390 2.87 -4.89 20.07
CA PHE A 390 2.27 -3.86 20.92
C PHE A 390 2.25 -2.54 20.18
N TRP A 391 1.06 -1.96 20.06
CA TRP A 391 0.83 -0.71 19.37
C TRP A 391 0.41 0.35 20.36
N TYR A 392 1.07 1.49 20.35
CA TYR A 392 0.77 2.63 21.21
C TYR A 392 0.59 3.88 20.37
N LYS A 393 -0.40 4.69 20.70
CA LYS A 393 -0.54 6.02 20.10
C LYS A 393 0.68 6.89 20.44
N LYS A 394 1.20 7.61 19.44
CA LYS A 394 2.30 8.56 19.60
C LYS A 394 1.95 9.84 18.83
N LYS A 395 1.57 10.89 19.56
CA LYS A 395 1.24 12.19 18.96
C LYS A 395 2.55 12.95 18.69
N GLY A 396 2.91 13.11 17.42
CA GLY A 396 4.00 13.98 16.96
C GLY A 396 3.52 15.39 16.60
N SER A 397 4.45 16.32 16.44
CA SER A 397 4.16 17.74 16.12
C SER A 397 4.14 18.07 14.63
N THR A 398 4.68 17.20 13.77
CA THR A 398 4.89 17.48 12.35
C THR A 398 3.68 17.08 11.48
N PHE A 399 3.26 18.02 10.63
CA PHE A 399 2.40 17.75 9.46
C PHE A 399 3.33 17.36 8.32
N TYR A 400 3.13 16.18 7.73
CA TYR A 400 3.84 15.84 6.50
C TYR A 400 3.05 16.38 5.32
N ILE A 401 3.63 17.35 4.61
CA ILE A 401 3.14 17.82 3.31
C ILE A 401 3.98 17.06 2.28
N PRO A 402 3.41 16.16 1.48
CA PRO A 402 4.16 15.47 0.43
C PRO A 402 4.81 16.48 -0.51
N LEU A 403 6.10 16.26 -0.81
CA LEU A 403 6.73 16.97 -1.92
C LEU A 403 5.98 16.56 -3.20
N PRO A 404 5.54 17.51 -4.04
CA PRO A 404 4.82 17.17 -5.26
C PRO A 404 5.74 16.37 -6.19
N ARG A 405 5.48 15.08 -6.34
CA ARG A 405 6.03 14.32 -7.47
C ARG A 405 5.35 14.78 -8.75
N LEU A 406 6.16 15.03 -9.76
CA LEU A 406 5.73 15.33 -11.11
C LEU A 406 5.15 14.07 -11.75
N HIS A 407 3.96 14.18 -12.31
CA HIS A 407 3.29 13.08 -13.01
C HIS A 407 3.30 13.33 -14.50
N GLU A 408 3.54 12.27 -15.26
CA GLU A 408 3.29 12.28 -16.70
C GLU A 408 1.81 12.53 -16.96
N LYS A 409 1.52 13.33 -18.00
CA LYS A 409 0.15 13.62 -18.40
C LYS A 409 -0.26 12.59 -19.45
N GLU A 410 -1.22 11.73 -19.11
CA GLU A 410 -1.88 10.85 -20.08
C GLU A 410 -3.00 11.62 -20.78
N VAL A 411 -2.91 11.78 -22.11
CA VAL A 411 -3.90 12.48 -22.92
C VAL A 411 -4.33 11.59 -24.08
N SER A 412 -5.65 11.46 -24.27
CA SER A 412 -6.27 10.80 -25.42
C SER A 412 -7.46 11.64 -25.92
N PRO A 413 -7.52 12.04 -27.20
CA PRO A 413 -6.54 11.77 -28.25
C PRO A 413 -5.23 12.58 -28.07
N LEU A 414 -4.13 12.10 -28.65
CA LEU A 414 -2.86 12.83 -28.62
C LEU A 414 -2.97 14.15 -29.40
N PRO A 415 -2.43 15.26 -28.88
CA PRO A 415 -2.34 16.51 -29.62
C PRO A 415 -1.52 16.34 -30.92
N ASN A 416 -1.86 17.13 -31.94
CA ASN A 416 -1.20 17.09 -33.26
C ASN A 416 -0.05 18.11 -33.40
N ASP A 417 0.44 18.66 -32.29
CA ASP A 417 1.46 19.72 -32.32
C ASP A 417 2.78 19.20 -32.89
N LEU A 418 3.40 19.99 -33.76
CA LEU A 418 4.74 19.71 -34.33
C LEU A 418 5.86 20.14 -33.36
N ILE A 419 5.62 21.21 -32.61
CA ILE A 419 6.53 21.77 -31.63
C ILE A 419 5.73 22.16 -30.40
N VAL A 420 6.31 21.93 -29.23
CA VAL A 420 5.73 22.35 -27.96
C VAL A 420 6.75 23.06 -27.10
N ASP A 421 6.32 24.16 -26.49
CA ASP A 421 7.11 24.86 -25.47
C ASP A 421 7.27 23.96 -24.23
N MET A 422 8.45 23.94 -23.62
CA MET A 422 8.71 23.11 -22.43
C MET A 422 7.81 23.43 -21.23
N GLN A 423 7.31 24.66 -21.12
CA GLN A 423 6.39 25.08 -20.06
C GLN A 423 4.95 24.61 -20.33
N SER A 424 4.63 24.23 -21.57
CA SER A 424 3.29 23.82 -21.97
C SER A 424 2.88 22.49 -21.35
N ASP A 425 1.57 22.32 -21.16
CA ASP A 425 1.00 21.07 -20.68
C ASP A 425 1.14 19.91 -21.66
N HIS A 426 1.22 20.19 -22.95
CA HIS A 426 1.43 19.17 -23.97
C HIS A 426 2.84 18.60 -23.89
N ALA A 427 3.85 19.40 -23.49
CA ALA A 427 5.22 18.91 -23.33
C ALA A 427 5.39 17.80 -22.27
N LYS A 428 4.43 17.71 -21.33
CA LYS A 428 4.36 16.72 -20.24
C LYS A 428 3.76 15.37 -20.67
N VAL A 429 3.54 15.16 -21.97
CA VAL A 429 3.01 13.90 -22.55
C VAL A 429 4.16 13.05 -23.12
N LEU A 430 4.53 11.97 -22.43
CA LEU A 430 5.71 11.12 -22.76
C LEU A 430 5.71 10.61 -24.21
N SER A 431 4.56 10.13 -24.69
CA SER A 431 4.43 9.58 -26.04
C SER A 431 4.62 10.61 -27.17
N MET A 432 4.61 11.91 -26.82
CA MET A 432 4.78 13.01 -27.76
C MET A 432 6.18 13.63 -27.67
N THR A 433 6.80 13.66 -26.49
CA THR A 433 8.07 14.36 -26.23
C THR A 433 9.27 13.46 -25.91
N GLY A 434 9.04 12.16 -25.68
CA GLY A 434 10.07 11.20 -25.28
C GLY A 434 10.55 11.41 -23.83
N GLY A 435 11.36 10.48 -23.32
CA GLY A 435 11.75 10.44 -21.89
C GLY A 435 12.44 11.71 -21.39
N LYS A 436 13.48 12.17 -22.09
CA LYS A 436 14.25 13.36 -21.70
C LYS A 436 13.44 14.64 -21.81
N GLY A 437 12.73 14.83 -22.92
CA GLY A 437 11.88 15.99 -23.17
C GLY A 437 10.76 16.11 -22.14
N ASN A 438 10.10 14.98 -21.86
CA ASN A 438 9.08 14.90 -20.80
C ASN A 438 9.65 15.24 -19.43
N SER A 439 10.78 14.63 -19.04
CA SER A 439 11.44 14.88 -17.76
C SER A 439 11.82 16.34 -17.59
N LEU A 440 12.35 16.98 -18.63
CA LEU A 440 12.67 18.41 -18.61
C LEU A 440 11.41 19.27 -18.46
N ALA A 441 10.35 19.01 -19.23
CA ALA A 441 9.09 19.76 -19.13
C ALA A 441 8.44 19.63 -17.74
N LEU A 442 8.51 18.43 -17.14
CA LEU A 442 8.08 18.19 -15.77
C LEU A 442 8.93 19.01 -14.79
N LEU A 443 10.26 18.97 -14.87
CA LEU A 443 11.15 19.76 -14.02
C LEU A 443 10.93 21.27 -14.16
N THR A 444 10.71 21.77 -15.37
CA THR A 444 10.38 23.18 -15.63
C THR A 444 9.11 23.62 -14.89
N SER A 445 8.14 22.73 -14.70
CA SER A 445 6.89 23.06 -13.99
C SER A 445 7.03 23.19 -12.46
N LEU A 446 8.15 22.75 -11.87
CA LEU A 446 8.44 22.89 -10.44
C LEU A 446 9.08 24.23 -10.06
N ASN A 447 9.15 25.18 -11.00
CA ASN A 447 9.88 26.45 -10.93
C ASN A 447 10.05 26.98 -9.49
N SER A 448 11.28 26.90 -8.96
CA SER A 448 11.59 27.25 -7.57
C SER A 448 12.81 28.16 -7.50
N GLN A 449 12.94 28.93 -6.44
CA GLN A 449 14.10 29.80 -6.23
C GLN A 449 15.43 29.03 -6.08
N MET A 450 15.40 27.69 -5.90
CA MET A 450 16.59 26.87 -5.62
C MET A 450 17.19 26.18 -6.84
N PHE A 451 16.46 26.06 -7.96
CA PHE A 451 16.99 25.50 -9.20
C PHE A 451 16.29 26.11 -10.42
N SER A 452 17.03 26.26 -11.52
CA SER A 452 16.52 26.78 -12.79
C SER A 452 16.79 25.76 -13.89
N VAL A 453 15.77 25.50 -14.71
CA VAL A 453 15.88 24.70 -15.93
C VAL A 453 15.97 25.68 -17.11
N PRO A 454 16.95 25.55 -18.02
CA PRO A 454 17.03 26.39 -19.20
C PRO A 454 15.74 26.36 -20.01
N GLU A 455 15.36 27.52 -20.56
CA GLU A 455 14.21 27.62 -21.46
C GLU A 455 14.48 26.89 -22.78
N GLY A 456 13.40 26.41 -23.40
CA GLY A 456 13.49 25.71 -24.67
C GLY A 456 12.17 25.08 -25.08
N PHE A 457 12.22 24.38 -26.22
CA PHE A 457 11.08 23.74 -26.84
C PHE A 457 11.45 22.34 -27.34
N ILE A 458 10.42 21.54 -27.60
CA ILE A 458 10.55 20.13 -27.98
C ILE A 458 9.97 19.95 -29.38
N VAL A 459 10.76 19.44 -30.31
CA VAL A 459 10.29 18.94 -31.61
C VAL A 459 9.64 17.59 -31.38
N THR A 460 8.34 17.49 -31.64
CA THR A 460 7.54 16.34 -31.21
C THR A 460 7.73 15.11 -32.10
N VAL A 461 7.27 13.97 -31.60
CA VAL A 461 7.17 12.71 -32.37
C VAL A 461 6.27 12.88 -33.61
N ASN A 462 5.30 13.80 -33.59
CA ASN A 462 4.47 14.10 -34.76
C ASN A 462 5.29 14.76 -35.88
N SER A 463 6.24 15.63 -35.55
CA SER A 463 7.19 16.18 -36.52
C SER A 463 8.01 15.08 -37.19
N TYR A 464 8.51 14.12 -36.40
CA TYR A 464 9.23 12.97 -36.95
C TYR A 464 8.35 12.13 -37.90
N LYS A 465 7.12 11.80 -37.49
CA LYS A 465 6.16 11.07 -38.33
C LYS A 465 5.85 11.83 -39.63
N LYS A 466 5.69 13.14 -39.54
CA LYS A 466 5.40 14.01 -40.69
C LYS A 466 6.59 14.10 -41.65
N GLN A 467 7.82 14.16 -41.14
CA GLN A 467 9.03 14.08 -41.94
C GLN A 467 9.08 12.78 -42.74
N LEU A 468 8.85 11.63 -42.09
CA LEU A 468 8.83 10.32 -42.76
C LEU A 468 7.70 10.19 -43.80
N ALA A 469 6.58 10.87 -43.59
CA ALA A 469 5.48 10.90 -44.56
C ALA A 469 5.82 11.75 -45.80
N LYS A 470 6.55 12.86 -45.64
CA LYS A 470 6.95 13.75 -46.74
C LYS A 470 8.08 13.16 -47.60
N TYR A 471 8.98 12.37 -47.01
CA TYR A 471 10.18 11.82 -47.66
C TYR A 471 10.18 10.28 -47.65
N PRO A 472 9.52 9.63 -48.63
CA PRO A 472 9.39 8.18 -48.69
C PRO A 472 10.71 7.41 -48.73
N GLU A 473 11.79 8.02 -49.21
CA GLU A 473 13.15 7.48 -49.23
C GLU A 473 13.69 7.22 -47.81
N LEU A 474 13.38 8.07 -46.84
CA LEU A 474 13.75 7.86 -45.44
C LEU A 474 13.03 6.62 -44.89
N ARG A 475 11.74 6.49 -45.19
CA ARG A 475 10.96 5.32 -44.79
C ARG A 475 11.51 4.02 -45.40
N LYS A 476 11.89 4.05 -46.69
CA LYS A 476 12.51 2.90 -47.37
C LYS A 476 13.86 2.53 -46.74
N ALA A 477 14.68 3.50 -46.36
CA ALA A 477 15.94 3.27 -45.68
C ALA A 477 15.73 2.57 -44.33
N ILE A 478 14.76 3.03 -43.53
CA ILE A 478 14.39 2.41 -42.26
C ILE A 478 13.88 0.97 -42.49
N SER A 479 12.98 0.75 -43.45
CA SER A 479 12.48 -0.59 -43.75
C SER A 479 13.59 -1.55 -44.20
N SER A 480 14.61 -1.05 -44.89
CA SER A 480 15.77 -1.87 -45.29
C SER A 480 16.58 -2.35 -44.08
N ILE A 481 16.69 -1.54 -43.02
CA ILE A 481 17.31 -1.95 -41.75
C ILE A 481 16.47 -3.05 -41.09
N ASP A 482 15.15 -2.85 -40.99
CA ASP A 482 14.23 -3.81 -40.37
C ASP A 482 14.24 -5.16 -41.10
N ASP A 483 14.28 -5.16 -42.43
CA ASP A 483 14.31 -6.38 -43.24
C ASP A 483 15.60 -7.18 -43.01
N ILE A 484 16.76 -6.52 -42.88
CA ILE A 484 18.03 -7.19 -42.57
C ILE A 484 18.01 -7.75 -41.14
N CYS A 485 17.56 -6.96 -40.15
CA CYS A 485 17.49 -7.42 -38.76
C CYS A 485 16.50 -8.59 -38.58
N CYS A 486 15.43 -8.65 -39.37
CA CYS A 486 14.46 -9.75 -39.38
C CYS A 486 14.88 -10.96 -40.22
N GLY A 487 16.05 -10.92 -40.88
CA GLY A 487 16.51 -11.98 -41.79
C GLY A 487 15.65 -12.12 -43.06
N LYS A 488 14.91 -11.08 -43.46
CA LYS A 488 14.11 -11.05 -44.69
C LYS A 488 14.94 -10.67 -45.92
N SER A 489 16.09 -10.03 -45.71
CA SER A 489 17.02 -9.65 -46.77
C SER A 489 18.47 -9.90 -46.34
N GLU A 490 19.32 -10.22 -47.31
CA GLU A 490 20.76 -10.35 -47.09
C GLU A 490 21.44 -8.98 -47.22
N GLY A 491 22.39 -8.68 -46.34
CA GLY A 491 23.15 -7.44 -46.41
C GLY A 491 24.04 -7.19 -45.19
N VAL A 492 25.03 -6.32 -45.36
CA VAL A 492 25.88 -5.86 -44.25
C VAL A 492 25.14 -4.74 -43.50
N LEU A 493 24.61 -5.06 -42.32
CA LEU A 493 23.82 -4.14 -41.49
C LEU A 493 24.53 -2.79 -41.28
N GLU A 494 25.84 -2.81 -41.03
CA GLU A 494 26.64 -1.60 -40.83
C GLU A 494 26.57 -0.64 -42.03
N ASN A 495 26.60 -1.16 -43.26
CA ASN A 495 26.53 -0.34 -44.48
C ASN A 495 25.14 0.28 -44.67
N VAL A 496 24.08 -0.48 -44.35
CA VAL A 496 22.69 0.02 -44.47
C VAL A 496 22.40 1.06 -43.39
N CYS A 497 22.90 0.87 -42.17
CA CYS A 497 22.86 1.88 -41.12
C CYS A 497 23.60 3.16 -41.53
N LYS A 498 24.84 3.06 -42.04
CA LYS A 498 25.62 4.22 -42.53
C LYS A 498 24.86 5.01 -43.60
N ARG A 499 24.34 4.32 -44.62
CA ARG A 499 23.55 4.92 -45.69
C ARG A 499 22.29 5.63 -45.16
N SER A 500 21.63 5.03 -44.18
CA SER A 500 20.42 5.62 -43.58
C SER A 500 20.76 6.90 -42.82
N VAL A 501 21.83 6.90 -42.02
CA VAL A 501 22.33 8.09 -41.30
C VAL A 501 22.69 9.22 -42.28
N GLU A 502 23.42 8.91 -43.35
CA GLU A 502 23.77 9.88 -44.41
C GLU A 502 22.54 10.43 -45.13
N LEU A 503 21.53 9.60 -45.35
CA LEU A 503 20.28 10.02 -45.97
C LEU A 503 19.51 11.01 -45.08
N PHE A 504 19.48 10.79 -43.76
CA PHE A 504 18.92 11.76 -42.83
C PHE A 504 19.69 13.08 -42.86
N LYS A 505 21.02 13.05 -42.80
CA LYS A 505 21.88 14.26 -42.80
C LYS A 505 21.81 15.07 -44.10
N SER A 506 21.58 14.41 -45.23
CA SER A 506 21.48 15.06 -46.56
C SER A 506 20.05 15.45 -46.95
N SER A 507 19.04 14.98 -46.21
CA SER A 507 17.64 15.34 -46.44
C SER A 507 17.34 16.79 -46.05
N LYS A 508 16.25 17.35 -46.58
CA LYS A 508 15.72 18.63 -46.11
C LYS A 508 14.59 18.40 -45.12
N LEU A 509 14.42 19.30 -44.15
CA LEU A 509 13.23 19.27 -43.30
C LEU A 509 11.97 19.58 -44.12
N ALA A 510 10.82 19.08 -43.67
CA ALA A 510 9.55 19.50 -44.22
C ALA A 510 9.31 20.98 -43.89
N GLU A 511 8.92 21.77 -44.89
CA GLU A 511 8.65 23.21 -44.77
C GLU A 511 7.84 23.59 -43.53
N GLU A 512 6.76 22.87 -43.22
CA GLU A 512 5.94 23.15 -42.03
C GLU A 512 6.70 22.97 -40.70
N ILE A 513 7.60 21.99 -40.63
CA ILE A 513 8.43 21.75 -39.44
C ILE A 513 9.51 22.83 -39.34
N GLU A 514 10.14 23.16 -40.47
CA GLU A 514 11.15 24.21 -40.56
C GLU A 514 10.58 25.58 -40.15
N GLU A 515 9.40 25.95 -40.66
CA GLU A 515 8.69 27.17 -40.28
C GLU A 515 8.31 27.17 -38.81
N ALA A 516 7.81 26.05 -38.27
CA ALA A 516 7.49 25.94 -36.87
C ALA A 516 8.74 26.16 -35.99
N ILE A 517 9.89 25.57 -36.35
CA ILE A 517 11.15 25.75 -35.60
C ILE A 517 11.58 27.21 -35.66
N LYS A 518 11.56 27.83 -36.84
CA LYS A 518 11.91 29.25 -37.02
C LYS A 518 11.01 30.16 -36.21
N ASN A 519 9.70 29.90 -36.18
CA ASN A 519 8.76 30.70 -35.42
C ASN A 519 8.98 30.56 -33.92
N GLN A 520 9.26 29.35 -33.44
CA GLN A 520 9.55 29.11 -32.03
C GLN A 520 10.88 29.77 -31.61
N LEU A 521 11.92 29.70 -32.44
CA LEU A 521 13.19 30.37 -32.17
C LEU A 521 13.04 31.90 -32.03
N LYS A 522 12.16 32.52 -32.83
CA LYS A 522 11.85 33.95 -32.72
C LYS A 522 11.21 34.34 -31.39
N ILE A 523 10.55 33.42 -30.69
CA ILE A 523 9.93 33.70 -29.38
C ILE A 523 11.01 33.85 -28.30
N TYR A 524 12.13 33.15 -28.42
CA TYR A 524 13.26 33.20 -27.48
C TYR A 524 14.34 34.23 -27.86
N ASP A 525 14.05 35.13 -28.81
CA ASP A 525 15.01 36.00 -29.51
C ASP A 525 15.57 37.18 -28.68
N SER A 526 15.53 37.10 -27.34
CA SER A 526 16.03 38.19 -26.48
C SER A 526 17.51 38.09 -26.09
N ASP A 527 18.22 36.99 -26.39
CA ASP A 527 19.70 36.95 -26.25
C ASP A 527 20.32 35.73 -26.98
N MET A 528 20.41 35.77 -28.33
CA MET A 528 21.16 34.79 -29.14
C MET A 528 22.68 34.70 -28.82
N LYS A 529 23.16 35.37 -27.77
CA LYS A 529 24.56 35.30 -27.30
C LYS A 529 24.91 33.94 -26.69
N SER A 530 23.93 33.19 -26.22
CA SER A 530 24.08 31.82 -25.71
C SER A 530 23.63 30.81 -26.78
N GLY A 531 24.57 30.05 -27.35
CA GLY A 531 24.23 29.04 -28.37
C GLY A 531 23.31 27.93 -27.85
N TRP A 532 22.55 27.31 -28.76
CA TRP A 532 21.57 26.27 -28.47
C TRP A 532 22.19 24.87 -28.31
N ALA A 533 21.56 24.03 -27.50
CA ALA A 533 21.85 22.60 -27.42
C ALA A 533 20.69 21.80 -28.02
N VAL A 534 20.97 21.03 -29.08
CA VAL A 534 19.99 20.15 -29.73
C VAL A 534 20.22 18.72 -29.24
N ARG A 535 19.22 18.17 -28.55
CA ARG A 535 19.32 16.87 -27.87
C ARG A 535 18.23 15.93 -28.34
N SER A 536 18.61 14.69 -28.59
CA SER A 536 17.68 13.59 -28.86
C SER A 536 16.89 13.20 -27.60
N SER A 537 15.60 12.89 -27.78
CA SER A 537 14.69 12.41 -26.74
C SER A 537 13.78 11.32 -27.33
N ALA A 538 14.05 10.06 -26.99
CA ALA A 538 13.29 8.92 -27.51
C ALA A 538 12.21 8.43 -26.51
N ILE A 539 11.13 7.82 -27.01
CA ILE A 539 9.99 7.34 -26.19
C ILE A 539 10.37 6.18 -25.26
N ARG A 540 11.33 5.34 -25.66
CA ARG A 540 11.79 4.16 -24.90
C ARG A 540 13.30 4.17 -24.66
N GLU A 541 13.85 5.34 -24.35
CA GLU A 541 15.27 5.47 -24.03
C GLU A 541 15.61 4.81 -22.69
N ASP A 542 14.66 4.85 -21.75
CA ASP A 542 14.74 4.25 -20.43
C ASP A 542 13.56 3.28 -20.23
N SER A 543 13.86 2.00 -20.02
CA SER A 543 12.90 0.98 -19.59
C SER A 543 13.38 0.36 -18.28
N GLU A 544 12.50 -0.32 -17.52
CA GLU A 544 12.89 -0.99 -16.27
C GLU A 544 14.01 -2.03 -16.46
N GLU A 545 14.20 -2.54 -17.68
CA GLU A 545 15.16 -3.61 -18.00
C GLU A 545 16.45 -3.09 -18.69
N LEU A 546 16.42 -1.91 -19.32
CA LEU A 546 17.49 -1.43 -20.21
C LEU A 546 17.55 0.11 -20.23
N SER A 547 18.73 0.69 -19.98
CA SER A 547 19.01 2.13 -20.13
C SER A 547 19.92 2.37 -21.32
N ALA A 548 19.42 3.07 -22.35
CA ALA A 548 20.16 3.38 -23.58
C ALA A 548 21.07 4.61 -23.43
N ALA A 549 21.70 4.78 -22.28
CA ALA A 549 22.53 5.94 -21.98
C ALA A 549 23.71 6.05 -22.96
N GLY A 550 23.82 7.20 -23.65
CA GLY A 550 24.96 7.54 -24.50
C GLY A 550 24.92 7.04 -25.95
N GLN A 551 23.80 6.48 -26.42
CA GLN A 551 23.69 5.95 -27.79
C GLN A 551 23.23 6.99 -28.83
N ASN A 552 22.58 8.08 -28.40
CA ASN A 552 22.04 9.09 -29.32
C ASN A 552 22.90 10.37 -29.34
N GLU A 553 22.97 11.04 -30.50
CA GLU A 553 23.78 12.25 -30.67
C GLU A 553 23.20 13.46 -29.91
N THR A 554 24.09 14.38 -29.51
CA THR A 554 23.77 15.68 -28.90
C THR A 554 24.69 16.73 -29.51
N PHE A 555 24.12 17.85 -29.95
CA PHE A 555 24.84 18.97 -30.55
C PHE A 555 24.80 20.16 -29.62
N LEU A 556 25.94 20.81 -29.37
CA LEU A 556 26.08 21.93 -28.44
C LEU A 556 26.56 23.18 -29.19
N GLY A 557 26.15 24.36 -28.72
CA GLY A 557 26.64 25.63 -29.26
C GLY A 557 26.14 25.97 -30.66
N CYS A 558 24.95 25.50 -31.04
CA CYS A 558 24.33 25.86 -32.32
C CYS A 558 23.88 27.32 -32.28
N GLN A 559 24.46 28.17 -33.13
CA GLN A 559 24.23 29.62 -33.13
C GLN A 559 23.32 30.08 -34.26
N THR A 560 23.32 29.38 -35.39
CA THR A 560 22.48 29.74 -36.54
C THR A 560 21.26 28.83 -36.65
N VAL A 561 20.20 29.32 -37.27
CA VAL A 561 18.98 28.54 -37.54
C VAL A 561 19.33 27.30 -38.36
N GLU A 562 20.19 27.45 -39.37
CA GLU A 562 20.63 26.35 -40.24
C GLU A 562 21.33 25.26 -39.44
N GLN A 563 22.23 25.62 -38.52
CA GLN A 563 22.88 24.64 -37.64
C GLN A 563 21.88 23.87 -36.77
N ILE A 564 20.82 24.53 -36.30
CA ILE A 564 19.77 23.88 -35.50
C ILE A 564 18.98 22.90 -36.37
N LEU A 565 18.58 23.31 -37.57
CA LEU A 565 17.84 22.47 -38.52
C LEU A 565 18.64 21.22 -38.91
N ASP A 566 19.93 21.38 -39.24
CA ASP A 566 20.84 20.28 -39.55
C ASP A 566 21.02 19.34 -38.36
N SER A 567 21.13 19.91 -37.15
CA SER A 567 21.26 19.13 -35.90
C SER A 567 20.01 18.33 -35.57
N VAL A 568 18.81 18.80 -35.91
CA VAL A 568 17.56 18.03 -35.74
C VAL A 568 17.57 16.79 -36.64
N LEU A 569 17.96 16.96 -37.92
CA LEU A 569 18.08 15.84 -38.86
C LEU A 569 19.15 14.84 -38.42
N ALA A 570 20.29 15.32 -37.96
CA ALA A 570 21.35 14.48 -37.43
C ALA A 570 20.91 13.71 -36.18
N CYS A 571 20.18 14.36 -35.25
CA CYS A 571 19.57 13.69 -34.09
C CYS A 571 18.64 12.54 -34.51
N TRP A 572 17.77 12.75 -35.51
CA TRP A 572 16.90 11.68 -36.01
C TRP A 572 17.68 10.56 -36.71
N GLY A 573 18.73 10.91 -37.47
CA GLY A 573 19.64 9.94 -38.08
C GLY A 573 20.37 9.08 -37.03
N SER A 574 20.73 9.66 -35.88
CA SER A 574 21.47 8.96 -34.82
C SER A 574 20.74 7.73 -34.24
N LEU A 575 19.42 7.67 -34.38
CA LEU A 575 18.62 6.49 -34.03
C LEU A 575 19.01 5.27 -34.86
N PHE A 576 19.57 5.45 -36.05
CA PHE A 576 19.88 4.39 -37.01
C PHE A 576 21.39 4.13 -37.15
N THR A 577 22.21 4.59 -36.20
CA THR A 577 23.61 4.16 -36.13
C THR A 577 23.68 2.65 -35.89
N TYR A 578 24.77 2.03 -36.32
CA TYR A 578 24.96 0.58 -36.15
C TYR A 578 24.86 0.15 -34.67
N GLN A 579 25.42 0.94 -33.75
CA GLN A 579 25.36 0.67 -32.31
C GLN A 579 23.93 0.81 -31.77
N SER A 580 23.21 1.88 -32.13
CA SER A 580 21.82 2.08 -31.71
C SER A 580 20.88 0.99 -32.23
N VAL A 581 21.11 0.49 -33.44
CA VAL A 581 20.33 -0.62 -34.01
C VAL A 581 20.66 -1.94 -33.31
N LYS A 582 21.95 -2.27 -33.15
CA LYS A 582 22.42 -3.47 -32.44
C LYS A 582 22.00 -3.51 -30.97
N TYR A 583 21.77 -2.36 -30.35
CA TYR A 583 21.26 -2.30 -29.00
C TYR A 583 19.77 -2.69 -28.90
N ARG A 584 18.98 -2.41 -29.96
CA ARG A 584 17.53 -2.66 -29.98
C ARG A 584 17.15 -4.06 -30.48
N TRP A 585 18.03 -4.70 -31.24
CA TRP A 585 17.86 -6.02 -31.85
C TRP A 585 18.88 -6.99 -31.28
#